data_AF-A0A7V3BHC5-F1
#
_entry.id   AF-A0A7V3BHC5-F1
#
_cell.length_a   1.000
_cell.length_b   1.000
_cell.length_c   1.000
_cell.angle_alpha   90.00
_cell.angle_beta   90.00
_cell.angle_gamma   90.00
#
_symmetry.space_group_name_H-M   'P 1'
#
loop_
_entity.id
_entity.type
_entity.pdbx_description
1 polymer ?
#
loop_
_entity_poly.entity_id
_entity_poly.type
_entity_poly.pdbx_seq_one_letter_code
_entity_poly.pdbx_strand_id
1 'polypeptide(L)'
;MDSACVEVCPVDCIHRYTGEDPYIPQHQLLIHPEVCIVCGVCEPACPWEAMYQDTEVPKELRASIEVNARIARQQEIEIPRESKPQPTAQDVAANREQ
;
A
#
# COMPACT_ATOMS: atom_id res chain seq x y z
N MET A 1 2.20 -1.74 -13.29
CA MET A 1 1.80 -0.75 -12.29
C MET A 1 2.87 -0.77 -11.22
N ASP A 2 3.53 0.35 -10.95
CA ASP A 2 4.57 0.38 -9.92
C ASP A 2 3.90 0.35 -8.54
N SER A 3 4.25 -0.65 -7.73
CA SER A 3 3.72 -0.90 -6.39
C SER A 3 4.83 -0.88 -5.33
N ALA A 4 5.95 -0.18 -5.58
CA ALA A 4 7.06 -0.09 -4.63
C ALA A 4 6.64 0.34 -3.22
N CYS A 5 5.65 1.24 -3.08
CA CYS A 5 5.10 1.63 -1.79
C CYS A 5 4.42 0.46 -1.05
N VAL A 6 3.79 -0.47 -1.78
CA VAL A 6 3.16 -1.68 -1.22
C VAL A 6 4.24 -2.61 -0.66
N GLU A 7 5.35 -2.78 -1.38
CA GLU A 7 6.44 -3.67 -0.97
C GLU A 7 7.09 -3.26 0.36
N VAL A 8 7.22 -1.96 0.60
CA VAL A 8 7.85 -1.43 1.82
C VAL A 8 6.88 -1.23 2.99
N CYS A 9 5.58 -1.37 2.78
CA CYS A 9 4.60 -1.22 3.85
C CYS A 9 4.71 -2.36 4.87
N PRO A 10 4.96 -2.08 6.17
CA PRO A 10 5.16 -3.13 7.17
C PRO A 10 3.87 -3.77 7.68
N VAL A 11 2.73 -3.14 7.41
CA VAL A 11 1.42 -3.51 7.98
C VAL A 11 0.36 -3.76 6.92
N ASP A 12 0.78 -3.93 5.66
CA ASP A 12 -0.12 -4.31 4.56
C ASP A 12 -1.31 -3.36 4.34
N CYS A 13 -1.15 -2.07 4.68
CA CYS A 13 -2.24 -1.09 4.64
C CYS A 13 -2.41 -0.38 3.29
N ILE A 14 -1.78 -0.83 2.20
CA ILE A 14 -1.89 -0.20 0.88
C ILE A 14 -2.60 -1.18 -0.05
N HIS A 15 -3.78 -0.79 -0.52
CA HIS A 15 -4.69 -1.64 -1.27
C HIS A 15 -4.99 -1.07 -2.65
N ARG A 16 -5.35 -1.95 -3.57
CA ARG A 16 -6.06 -1.63 -4.81
C ARG A 16 -7.54 -1.95 -4.60
N TYR A 17 -8.40 -1.05 -5.05
CA TYR A 17 -9.83 -1.33 -5.17
C TYR A 17 -10.08 -2.19 -6.41
N THR A 18 -10.81 -3.30 -6.25
CA THR A 18 -11.15 -4.25 -7.32
C THR A 18 -12.59 -4.16 -7.79
N GLY A 19 -13.41 -3.36 -7.10
CA GLY A 19 -14.80 -3.12 -7.49
C GLY A 19 -14.93 -2.07 -8.59
N GLU A 20 -16.17 -1.73 -8.91
CA GLU A 20 -16.51 -0.68 -9.88
C GLU A 20 -16.97 0.58 -9.15
N ASP A 21 -16.19 1.67 -9.26
CA ASP A 21 -16.57 3.01 -8.80
C ASP A 21 -16.05 4.03 -9.84
N PRO A 22 -16.91 4.84 -10.47
CA PRO A 22 -16.49 5.80 -11.50
C PRO A 22 -15.54 6.89 -10.97
N TYR A 23 -15.45 7.06 -9.65
CA TYR A 23 -14.57 8.04 -9.01
C TYR A 23 -13.24 7.42 -8.54
N ILE A 24 -13.03 6.12 -8.70
CA ILE A 24 -11.80 5.42 -8.30
C ILE A 24 -11.22 4.70 -9.51
N PRO A 25 -10.12 5.21 -10.09
CA PRO A 25 -9.40 4.50 -11.13
C PRO A 25 -8.94 3.12 -10.64
N GLN A 26 -9.03 2.11 -11.51
CA GLN A 26 -8.61 0.72 -11.26
C GLN A 26 -7.12 0.58 -10.86
N HIS A 27 -6.31 1.60 -11.15
CA HIS A 27 -4.88 1.65 -10.82
C HIS A 27 -4.59 2.57 -9.64
N GLN A 28 -5.59 3.06 -8.92
CA GLN A 28 -5.35 3.87 -7.73
C GLN A 28 -5.01 2.97 -6.54
N LEU A 29 -3.92 3.31 -5.85
CA LEU A 29 -3.56 2.73 -4.56
C LEU A 29 -4.14 3.59 -3.44
N LEU A 30 -4.68 2.91 -2.43
CA LEU A 30 -5.42 3.51 -1.33
C LEU A 30 -4.81 3.05 -0.01
N ILE A 31 -4.68 3.97 0.94
CA ILE A 31 -4.12 3.71 2.26
C ILE A 31 -5.25 3.43 3.24
N HIS A 32 -5.20 2.30 3.94
CA HIS A 32 -6.11 2.00 5.05
C HIS A 32 -5.70 2.81 6.30
N PRO A 33 -6.43 3.88 6.67
CA PRO A 33 -5.97 4.79 7.71
C PRO A 33 -5.96 4.16 9.11
N GLU A 34 -6.87 3.22 9.40
CA GLU A 34 -6.94 2.57 10.71
C GLU A 34 -5.85 1.48 10.92
N VAL A 35 -5.23 1.00 9.83
CA VAL A 35 -4.13 0.01 9.88
C VAL A 35 -2.77 0.70 9.74
N CYS A 36 -2.72 1.83 9.04
CA CYS A 36 -1.51 2.63 8.88
C CYS A 36 -0.95 3.05 10.25
N ILE A 37 0.33 2.72 10.48
CA ILE A 37 1.07 3.07 11.70
C ILE A 37 1.94 4.32 11.55
N VAL A 38 1.72 5.11 10.49
CA VAL A 38 2.42 6.38 10.21
C VAL A 38 3.96 6.24 10.23
N CYS A 39 4.48 5.17 9.62
CA CYS A 39 5.94 4.91 9.60
C CYS A 39 6.71 5.71 8.54
N GLY A 40 6.03 6.31 7.55
CA GLY A 40 6.64 7.16 6.52
C GLY A 40 7.46 6.45 5.42
N VAL A 41 7.72 5.14 5.52
CA VAL A 41 8.62 4.44 4.57
C VAL A 41 8.08 4.41 3.13
N CYS A 42 6.76 4.41 2.96
CA CYS A 42 6.10 4.36 1.65
C CYS A 42 6.20 5.65 0.83
N GLU A 43 6.47 6.79 1.47
CA GLU A 43 6.56 8.11 0.82
C GLU A 43 7.76 8.21 -0.13
N PRO A 44 9.02 8.02 0.32
CA PRO A 44 10.18 8.06 -0.59
C PRO A 44 10.23 6.87 -1.56
N ALA A 45 9.47 5.81 -1.31
CA ALA A 45 9.39 4.65 -2.19
C ALA A 45 8.43 4.86 -3.36
N CYS A 46 7.52 5.85 -3.29
CA CYS A 46 6.55 6.09 -4.35
C CYS A 46 7.18 6.86 -5.52
N PRO A 47 7.30 6.26 -6.72
CA PRO A 47 7.91 6.92 -7.87
C PRO A 47 7.07 8.07 -8.44
N TRP A 48 5.80 8.15 -8.03
CA TRP A 48 4.85 9.18 -8.45
C TRP A 48 4.67 10.28 -7.41
N GLU A 49 5.40 10.23 -6.28
CA GLU A 49 5.31 11.21 -5.19
C GLU A 49 3.84 11.43 -4.74
N ALA A 50 3.08 10.34 -4.68
CA ALA A 50 1.62 10.36 -4.44
C ALA A 50 1.22 9.96 -3.01
N MET A 51 2.19 9.58 -2.17
CA MET A 51 1.97 9.15 -0.79
C MET A 51 2.30 10.32 0.13
N TYR A 52 1.35 10.70 0.98
CA TYR A 52 1.47 11.83 1.89
C TYR A 52 1.02 11.41 3.29
N GLN A 53 1.60 12.03 4.32
CA GLN A 53 0.95 12.04 5.63
C GLN A 53 -0.33 12.87 5.57
N ASP A 54 -1.33 12.54 6.39
CA ASP A 54 -2.64 13.21 6.43
C ASP A 54 -2.53 14.73 6.67
N THR A 55 -1.54 15.14 7.45
CA THR A 55 -1.22 16.55 7.74
C THR A 55 -0.53 17.29 6.59
N GLU A 56 0.07 16.56 5.65
CA GLU A 56 0.90 17.08 4.56
C GLU A 56 0.23 16.98 3.19
N VAL A 57 -0.98 16.42 3.12
CA VAL A 57 -1.75 16.33 1.88
C VAL A 57 -1.99 17.75 1.31
N PRO A 58 -1.60 18.01 0.04
CA PRO A 58 -1.89 19.26 -0.65
C PRO A 58 -3.38 19.61 -0.61
N LYS A 59 -3.71 20.90 -0.60
CA LYS A 59 -5.10 21.36 -0.41
C LYS A 59 -6.04 20.80 -1.48
N GLU A 60 -5.54 20.67 -2.70
CA GLU A 60 -6.22 20.17 -3.89
C GLU A 60 -6.54 18.68 -3.78
N LEU A 61 -5.76 17.93 -2.98
CA LEU A 61 -5.86 16.48 -2.80
C LEU A 61 -6.54 16.09 -1.49
N ARG A 62 -6.98 17.04 -0.66
CA ARG A 62 -7.59 16.74 0.65
C ARG A 62 -8.79 15.80 0.59
N ALA A 63 -9.56 15.83 -0.49
CA ALA A 63 -10.69 14.91 -0.70
C ALA A 63 -10.23 13.43 -0.72
N SER A 64 -8.99 13.14 -1.10
CA SER A 64 -8.43 11.79 -1.12
C SER A 64 -8.34 11.16 0.26
N ILE A 65 -8.25 11.95 1.34
CA ILE A 65 -8.25 11.43 2.72
C ILE A 65 -9.54 10.65 3.00
N GLU A 66 -10.68 11.22 2.59
CA GLU A 66 -11.98 10.57 2.77
C GLU A 66 -12.14 9.36 1.84
N VAL A 67 -11.64 9.43 0.61
CA VAL A 67 -11.67 8.30 -0.34
C VAL A 67 -10.89 7.10 0.21
N ASN A 68 -9.68 7.34 0.73
CA ASN A 68 -8.86 6.32 1.40
C ASN A 68 -9.62 5.64 2.54
N ALA A 69 -10.23 6.44 3.43
CA ALA A 69 -11.02 5.92 4.55
C ALA A 69 -12.28 5.16 4.10
N ARG A 70 -12.94 5.61 3.02
CA ARG A 70 -14.15 4.96 2.48
C ARG A 70 -13.84 3.56 1.98
N ILE A 71 -12.80 3.42 1.16
CA ILE A 71 -12.48 2.15 0.49
C ILE A 71 -11.83 1.14 1.42
N ALA A 72 -11.06 1.60 2.40
CA ALA A 72 -10.53 0.76 3.46
C ALA A 72 -11.61 -0.11 4.16
N ARG A 73 -12.87 0.34 4.18
CA ARG A 73 -14.00 -0.37 4.79
C ARG A 73 -14.79 -1.26 3.83
N GLN A 74 -14.37 -1.40 2.59
CA GLN A 74 -15.06 -2.22 1.59
C GLN A 74 -14.46 -3.63 1.49
N GLN A 75 -15.21 -4.55 0.87
CA GLN A 75 -14.80 -5.95 0.70
C GLN A 75 -14.03 -6.19 -0.61
N GLU A 76 -14.12 -5.27 -1.57
CA GLU A 76 -13.49 -5.36 -2.90
C GLU A 76 -12.13 -4.65 -2.89
N ILE A 77 -11.25 -5.06 -1.98
CA ILE A 77 -9.88 -4.54 -1.88
C ILE A 77 -8.88 -5.69 -1.84
N GLU A 78 -7.72 -5.48 -2.45
CA GLU A 78 -6.62 -6.44 -2.42
C GLU A 78 -5.28 -5.74 -2.24
N ILE A 79 -4.27 -6.46 -1.74
CA ILE A 79 -2.91 -5.95 -1.59
C ILE A 79 -2.12 -6.33 -2.86
N PRO A 80 -1.64 -5.36 -3.67
CA PRO A 80 -0.94 -5.60 -4.93
C PRO A 80 0.50 -6.14 -4.84
N ARG A 81 0.82 -7.00 -3.88
CA ARG A 81 2.20 -7.49 -3.72
C ARG A 81 2.57 -8.47 -4.81
N GLU A 82 3.82 -8.38 -5.26
CA GLU A 82 4.42 -9.44 -6.05
C GLU A 82 4.77 -10.61 -5.13
N SER A 83 4.54 -11.84 -5.58
CA SER A 83 4.90 -13.03 -4.80
C SER A 83 6.43 -13.15 -4.73
N LYS A 84 7.00 -13.06 -3.53
CA LYS A 84 8.41 -13.41 -3.32
C LYS A 84 8.56 -14.94 -3.23
N PRO A 85 9.59 -15.53 -3.86
CA PRO A 85 9.83 -16.97 -3.75
C PRO A 85 10.07 -17.35 -2.29
N GLN A 86 9.46 -18.45 -1.85
CA GLN A 86 9.75 -18.99 -0.52
C GLN A 86 11.15 -19.59 -0.51
N PRO A 87 11.92 -19.40 0.58
CA PRO A 87 13.24 -20.01 0.70
C PRO A 87 13.12 -21.53 0.68
N THR A 88 14.08 -22.20 0.03
CA THR A 88 14.15 -23.66 0.02
C THR A 88 14.62 -24.20 1.38
N ALA A 89 14.43 -25.50 1.62
CA ALA A 89 14.96 -26.14 2.82
C ALA A 89 16.50 -26.00 2.94
N GLN A 90 17.21 -25.96 1.80
CA GLN A 90 18.66 -25.74 1.76
C GLN A 90 19.02 -24.32 2.17
N ASP A 91 18.30 -23.32 1.66
CA ASP A 91 18.50 -21.90 2.05
C ASP A 91 18.28 -21.71 3.55
N VAL A 92 17.25 -22.35 4.11
CA VAL A 92 16.94 -22.30 5.55
C VAL A 92 18.04 -22.98 6.37
N ALA A 93 18.58 -24.11 5.91
CA ALA A 93 19.68 -24.79 6.59
C ALA A 93 20.95 -23.92 6.59
N ALA A 94 21.29 -23.32 5.45
CA ALA A 94 22.46 -22.45 5.32
C ALA A 94 22.41 -21.20 6.21
N ASN A 95 21.21 -20.68 6.53
CA ASN A 95 21.07 -19.53 7.45
C ASN A 95 21.28 -19.91 8.93
N ARG A 96 21.14 -21.18 9.31
CA ARG A 96 21.33 -21.64 10.70
C ARG A 96 22.80 -21.87 11.06
N GLU A 97 23.65 -21.96 10.04
CA GLU A 97 25.10 -22.22 10.18
C GLU A 97 25.93 -20.93 10.05
N GLN A 98 25.26 -19.79 9.84
CA GLN A 98 25.83 -18.43 9.85
C GLN A 98 25.63 -17.80 11.24
#